data_AF-A0A6A0BB50-F1
#
_entry.id   AF-A0A6A0BB50-F1
#
_cell.length_a   1.000
_cell.length_b   1.000
_cell.length_c   1.000
_cell.angle_alpha   90.00
_cell.angle_beta   90.00
_cell.angle_gamma   90.00
#
_symmetry.space_group_name_H-M   'P 1'
#
loop_
_entity.id
_entity.type
_entity.pdbx_description
1 polymer ?
#
loop_
_entity_poly.entity_id
_entity_poly.type
_entity_poly.pdbx_seq_one_letter_code
_entity_poly.pdbx_strand_id
1 'polypeptide(L)' 'MSTIFALAFLGIATVISDAIILSNVLKSLARQPELDSKLRSIMFIGIAFVEGTFFIVLAMCFILK' A
#
# COMPACT_ATOMS: atom_id res chain seq x y z
N MET A 1 15.15 16.48 -11.41
CA MET A 1 13.76 16.24 -10.96
C MET A 1 13.74 16.46 -9.46
N SER A 2 13.00 17.45 -8.93
CA SER A 2 12.99 17.70 -7.47
C SER A 2 12.43 16.49 -6.71
N THR A 3 13.01 16.18 -5.55
CA THR A 3 12.60 15.06 -4.66
C THR A 3 11.11 15.08 -4.32
N ILE A 4 10.49 16.27 -4.31
CA ILE A 4 9.05 16.48 -4.13
C ILE A 4 8.22 15.84 -5.25
N PHE A 5 8.65 15.93 -6.51
CA PHE A 5 7.93 15.30 -7.62
C PHE A 5 8.01 13.77 -7.52
N ALA A 6 9.18 13.23 -7.14
CA ALA A 6 9.33 11.79 -6.93
C ALA A 6 8.40 11.28 -5.82
N LEU A 7 8.30 12.01 -4.72
CA LEU A 7 7.40 11.67 -3.62
C LEU A 7 5.92 11.72 -4.03
N ALA A 8 5.52 12.71 -4.85
CA ALA A 8 4.16 12.81 -5.35
C ALA A 8 3.77 11.60 -6.24
N PHE A 9 4.65 11.19 -7.15
CA PHE A 9 4.42 9.98 -7.97
C PHE A 9 4.34 8.72 -7.11
N LEU A 10 5.23 8.60 -6.12
CA LEU A 10 5.23 7.46 -5.21
C LEU A 10 3.92 7.38 -4.42
N GLY A 11 3.46 8.51 -3.87
CA GLY A 11 2.20 8.57 -3.13
C GLY A 11 0.99 8.14 -3.97
N ILE A 12 0.93 8.57 -5.24
CA ILE A 12 -0.13 8.11 -6.16
C ILE A 12 -0.05 6.59 -6.36
N ALA A 13 1.16 6.04 -6.56
CA ALA A 13 1.35 4.61 -6.76
C ALA A 13 0.97 3.79 -5.51
N THR A 14 1.29 4.27 -4.31
CA THR A 14 0.91 3.67 -3.03
C THR A 14 -0.62 3.57 -2.91
N VAL A 15 -1.34 4.67 -3.12
CA VAL A 15 -2.81 4.70 -3.03
C VAL A 15 -3.47 3.75 -4.03
N ILE A 16 -2.97 3.70 -5.26
CA ILE A 16 -3.48 2.78 -6.29
C ILE A 16 -3.26 1.32 -5.85
N SER A 17 -2.09 1.01 -5.28
CA SER A 17 -1.76 -0.34 -4.84
C SER A 17 -2.66 -0.80 -3.69
N ASP A 18 -2.90 0.05 -2.69
CA ASP A 18 -3.80 -0.26 -1.57
C ASP A 18 -5.25 -0.45 -2.03
N ALA A 19 -5.71 0.39 -2.95
CA ALA A 19 -7.04 0.25 -3.55
C ALA A 19 -7.19 -1.09 -4.29
N ILE A 20 -6.17 -1.52 -5.03
CA ILE A 20 -6.16 -2.82 -5.71
C ILE A 20 -6.21 -3.96 -4.70
N ILE A 21 -5.35 -3.93 -3.67
CA ILE A 21 -5.32 -4.95 -2.60
C ILE A 21 -6.69 -5.06 -1.94
N LEU A 22 -7.25 -3.93 -1.50
CA LEU A 22 -8.55 -3.88 -0.83
C LEU A 22 -9.66 -4.40 -1.74
N SER A 23 -9.68 -3.99 -3.02
CA SER A 23 -10.72 -4.42 -3.98
C SER A 23 -10.71 -5.95 -4.19
N ASN A 24 -9.53 -6.56 -4.22
CA ASN A 24 -9.38 -8.00 -4.41
C ASN A 24 -9.77 -8.76 -3.14
N VAL A 25 -9.39 -8.25 -1.97
CA VAL A 25 -9.79 -8.82 -0.67
C VAL A 25 -11.31 -8.77 -0.52
N LEU A 26 -11.96 -7.66 -0.84
CA LEU A 26 -13.42 -7.55 -0.79
C LEU A 26 -14.11 -8.52 -1.75
N LYS A 27 -13.58 -8.71 -2.96
CA LYS A 27 -14.10 -9.73 -3.90
C LYS A 27 -13.93 -11.15 -3.37
N SER A 28 -12.81 -11.46 -2.73
CA SER A 28 -12.57 -12.77 -2.10
C SER A 28 -13.47 -13.00 -0.89
N LEU A 29 -13.68 -11.97 -0.05
CA LEU A 29 -14.59 -12.00 1.09
C LEU A 29 -16.04 -12.24 0.66
N ALA A 30 -16.50 -11.57 -0.39
CA ALA A 30 -17.84 -11.76 -0.94
C ALA A 30 -18.07 -13.19 -1.47
N ARG A 31 -17.01 -13.89 -1.86
CA ARG A 31 -17.08 -15.30 -2.32
C ARG A 31 -16.96 -16.30 -1.18
N GLN A 32 -16.16 -16.00 -0.16
CA GLN A 32 -15.84 -16.90 0.96
C GLN A 32 -15.79 -16.11 2.29
N PRO A 33 -16.95 -15.79 2.87
CA PRO A 33 -17.02 -14.98 4.09
C PRO A 33 -16.38 -15.67 5.31
N GLU A 34 -16.31 -17.00 5.33
CA GLU A 34 -15.65 -17.78 6.37
C GLU A 34 -14.13 -17.53 6.47
N LEU A 35 -13.52 -16.96 5.43
CA LEU A 35 -12.10 -16.64 5.38
C LEU A 35 -11.76 -15.22 5.86
N ASP A 36 -12.70 -14.47 6.45
CA ASP A 36 -12.51 -13.04 6.78
C ASP A 36 -11.26 -12.74 7.61
N SER A 37 -11.07 -13.48 8.70
CA SER A 37 -9.91 -13.30 9.59
C SER A 37 -8.57 -13.49 8.87
N LYS A 38 -8.50 -14.47 7.96
CA LYS A 38 -7.30 -14.77 7.17
C LYS A 38 -7.08 -13.74 6.08
N LEU A 39 -8.13 -13.36 5.35
CA LEU A 39 -8.08 -12.39 4.27
C LEU A 39 -7.72 -10.99 4.78
N ARG A 40 -8.28 -10.56 5.92
CA ARG A 40 -7.90 -9.30 6.58
C ARG A 40 -6.45 -9.32 7.04
N SER A 41 -5.96 -10.44 7.58
CA SER A 41 -4.54 -10.56 7.97
C SER A 41 -3.60 -10.41 6.77
N ILE A 42 -3.91 -11.08 5.64
CA ILE A 42 -3.14 -10.97 4.41
C ILE A 42 -3.20 -9.54 3.85
N MET A 43 -4.38 -8.91 3.89
CA MET A 43 -4.59 -7.53 3.47
C MET A 43 -3.66 -6.57 4.24
N PHE A 44 -3.65 -6.67 5.57
CA PHE A 44 -2.78 -5.82 6.40
C PHE A 44 -1.30 -6.05 6.13
N ILE A 45 -0.86 -7.29 5.91
CA ILE A 45 0.54 -7.59 5.55
C ILE A 45 0.88 -6.95 4.19
N GLY A 46 -0.02 -7.04 3.21
CA GLY A 46 0.16 -6.42 1.90
C GLY A 46 0.27 -4.89 1.98
N ILE A 47 -0.66 -4.25 2.68
CA ILE A 47 -0.66 -2.79 2.89
C ILE A 47 0.60 -2.37 3.67
N ALA A 48 0.98 -3.09 4.73
CA ALA A 48 2.18 -2.79 5.50
C ALA A 48 3.46 -2.84 4.66
N PHE A 49 3.53 -3.73 3.67
CA PHE A 49 4.67 -3.79 2.75
C PHE A 49 4.69 -2.58 1.81
N VAL A 50 3.54 -2.21 1.24
CA VAL A 50 3.37 -1.04 0.38
C VAL A 50 3.74 0.25 1.14
N GLU A 51 3.13 0.47 2.30
CA GLU A 51 3.37 1.64 3.15
C GLU A 51 4.80 1.66 3.72
N GLY A 52 5.36 0.50 4.07
CA GLY A 52 6.74 0.39 4.54
C GLY A 52 7.74 0.94 3.51
N THR A 53 7.55 0.62 2.23
CA THR A 53 8.40 1.17 1.17
C THR A 53 8.19 2.67 0.97
N PHE A 54 6.96 3.16 1.08
CA PHE A 54 6.65 4.59 1.03
C PHE A 54 7.40 5.37 2.12
N PHE A 55 7.36 4.90 3.37
CA PHE A 55 8.04 5.56 4.48
C PHE A 55 9.56 5.59 4.35
N ILE A 56 10.18 4.55 3.78
CA ILE A 56 11.62 4.53 3.51
C ILE A 56 11.98 5.64 2.51
N VAL A 57 11.23 5.77 1.41
CA VAL A 57 11.50 6.80 0.39
C VAL A 57 11.19 8.20 0.93
N LEU A 58 10.14 8.35 1.75
CA LEU A 58 9.84 9.59 2.45
C LEU A 58 11.01 10.01 3.34
N ALA A 59 11.57 9.09 4.13
CA ALA A 59 12.74 9.37 4.97
C ALA A 59 13.96 9.77 4.13
N MET A 60 14.20 9.08 3.01
CA MET A 60 15.28 9.41 2.08
C MET A 60 15.12 10.81 1.47
N CYS A 61 13.90 11.29 1.22
CA CYS A 61 13.66 12.66 0.73
C CYS A 61 14.11 13.75 1.71
N PHE A 62 14.12 13.47 3.02
CA PHE A 62 14.61 14.43 4.03
C PHE A 62 16.13 14.38 4.19
N ILE A 63 16.76 13.22 3.95
CA ILE A 63 18.20 13.00 4.08
C ILE A 63 18.95 13.47 2.82
N LEU A 64 18.44 13.09 1.65
CA LEU A 64 18.99 13.42 0.34
C LEU A 64 18.43 14.78 -0.09
N LYS A 65 19.00 15.86 0.45
CA LYS A 65 18.67 17.24 0.07
C LYS A 65 19.24 17.61 -1.29
#